data_AF-H8LPZ4-F1
#
_entry.id   AF-H8LPZ4-F1
#
_cell.length_a   1.000
_cell.length_b   1.000
_cell.length_c   1.000
_cell.angle_alpha   90.00
_cell.angle_beta   90.00
_cell.angle_gamma   90.00
#
_symmetry.space_group_name_H-M   'P 1'
#
loop_
_entity.id
_entity.type
_entity.pdbx_description
1 polymer ?
#
loop_
_entity_poly.entity_id
_entity_poly.type
_entity_poly.pdbx_seq_one_letter_code
_entity_poly.pdbx_strand_id
1 'polypeptide(L)'
;MRFRNYADYRGINEVIAKGDGNLNKFQLRKIYGDPIAPYERVITKPVNNSVILYINNVRTMCIVDYNDGIVTLPSPLGQDVILTTDFTFDVAVRLSIDSFEYSYCNDGSIALYNIELVEVII
;
A
#
# COMPACT_ATOMS: atom_id res chain seq x y z
N MET A 1 7.07 11.41 3.62
CA MET A 1 7.81 10.87 2.45
C MET A 1 7.32 9.46 2.14
N ARG A 2 7.61 8.93 0.94
CA ARG A 2 7.34 7.53 0.57
C ARG A 2 8.62 6.72 0.76
N PHE A 3 8.54 5.60 1.47
CA PHE A 3 9.66 4.67 1.64
C PHE A 3 9.28 3.28 1.15
N ARG A 4 10.12 2.68 0.30
CA ARG A 4 9.90 1.32 -0.19
C ARG A 4 10.69 0.32 0.62
N ASN A 5 9.99 -0.58 1.30
CA ASN A 5 10.61 -1.77 1.86
C ASN A 5 10.75 -2.84 0.77
N TYR A 6 11.94 -3.00 0.18
CA TYR A 6 12.15 -3.99 -0.89
C TYR A 6 11.93 -5.45 -0.46
N ALA A 7 11.95 -5.75 0.84
CA ALA A 7 11.59 -7.09 1.34
C ALA A 7 10.07 -7.33 1.30
N ASP A 8 9.27 -6.26 1.32
CA ASP A 8 7.82 -6.34 1.48
C ASP A 8 7.11 -5.11 0.89
N TYR A 9 7.03 -5.07 -0.44
CA TYR A 9 6.40 -3.96 -1.17
C TYR A 9 5.31 -4.40 -2.13
N ARG A 10 4.95 -5.70 -2.14
CA ARG A 10 4.01 -6.30 -3.11
C ARG A 10 2.85 -6.95 -2.38
N GLY A 11 1.62 -6.66 -2.81
CA GLY A 11 0.44 -7.48 -2.54
C GLY A 11 0.13 -8.30 -3.78
N ILE A 12 -0.10 -9.60 -3.62
CA ILE A 12 -0.43 -10.51 -4.74
C ILE A 12 -1.69 -11.27 -4.36
N ASN A 13 -2.72 -11.13 -5.18
CA ASN A 13 -4.04 -11.71 -5.00
C ASN A 13 -4.64 -11.42 -3.61
N GLU A 14 -4.45 -10.19 -3.12
CA GLU A 14 -4.95 -9.76 -1.82
C GLU A 14 -6.47 -9.61 -1.89
N VAL A 15 -7.19 -10.23 -0.95
CA VAL A 15 -8.65 -10.09 -0.84
C VAL A 15 -8.98 -8.77 -0.12
N ILE A 16 -9.51 -7.80 -0.86
CA ILE A 16 -9.80 -6.47 -0.35
C ILE A 16 -11.29 -6.19 -0.16
N ALA A 17 -12.19 -7.06 -0.60
CA ALA A 17 -13.61 -6.98 -0.23
C ALA A 17 -14.38 -8.26 -0.54
N LYS A 18 -15.50 -8.43 0.18
CA LYS A 18 -16.66 -9.21 -0.26
C LYS A 18 -17.81 -8.23 -0.45
N GLY A 19 -18.45 -8.25 -1.61
CA GLY A 19 -19.49 -7.29 -1.97
C GLY A 19 -20.76 -7.46 -1.15
N ASP A 20 -21.41 -6.32 -0.88
CA ASP A 20 -22.70 -6.21 -0.20
C ASP A 20 -23.82 -5.73 -1.15
N GLY A 21 -23.52 -5.65 -2.45
CA GLY A 21 -24.44 -5.14 -3.48
C GLY A 21 -24.59 -3.62 -3.52
N ASN A 22 -24.01 -2.86 -2.59
CA ASN A 22 -24.26 -1.43 -2.43
C ASN A 22 -23.00 -0.57 -2.59
N LEU A 23 -21.86 -1.05 -2.08
CA LEU A 23 -20.61 -0.29 -2.10
C LEU A 23 -19.85 -0.49 -3.41
N ASN A 24 -19.24 0.58 -3.90
CA ASN A 24 -18.33 0.57 -5.06
C ASN A 24 -16.93 1.12 -4.74
N LYS A 25 -16.66 1.51 -3.49
CA LYS A 25 -15.35 2.02 -3.03
C LYS A 25 -14.76 1.07 -2.00
N PHE A 26 -13.48 0.74 -2.18
CA PHE A 26 -12.79 -0.23 -1.33
C PHE A 26 -11.38 0.26 -1.01
N GLN A 27 -10.96 0.08 0.24
CA GLN A 27 -9.61 0.38 0.68
C GLN A 27 -8.66 -0.74 0.27
N LEU A 28 -7.52 -0.39 -0.34
CA LEU A 28 -6.42 -1.35 -0.54
C LEU A 28 -5.88 -1.78 0.83
N ARG A 29 -5.76 -3.09 1.01
CA ARG A 29 -5.15 -3.67 2.20
C ARG A 29 -4.28 -4.85 1.81
N LYS A 30 -3.28 -5.11 2.66
CA LYS A 30 -2.49 -6.33 2.63
C LYS A 30 -2.72 -7.08 3.94
N ILE A 31 -3.07 -8.36 3.84
CA ILE A 31 -3.35 -9.20 5.01
C ILE A 31 -2.13 -10.06 5.28
N TYR A 32 -1.48 -9.84 6.42
CA TYR A 32 -0.42 -10.71 6.90
C TYR A 32 -1.07 -11.86 7.65
N GLY A 33 -1.05 -13.03 7.01
CA GLY A 33 -1.65 -14.24 7.55
C GLY A 33 -1.00 -14.63 8.88
N ASP A 34 -1.83 -14.68 9.92
CA ASP A 34 -1.51 -15.30 11.20
C ASP A 34 -2.68 -16.22 11.59
N PRO A 35 -2.42 -17.43 12.13
CA PRO A 35 -3.49 -18.37 12.47
C PRO A 35 -4.45 -17.89 13.56
N ILE A 36 -4.05 -16.93 14.40
CA ILE A 36 -4.76 -16.50 15.60
C ILE A 36 -5.19 -15.03 15.50
N ALA A 37 -4.35 -14.17 14.92
CA ALA A 37 -4.59 -12.73 14.84
C ALA A 37 -3.99 -12.15 13.54
N PRO A 38 -4.67 -12.31 12.38
CA PRO A 38 -4.19 -11.74 11.13
C PRO A 38 -4.06 -10.21 11.27
N TYR A 39 -2.93 -9.67 10.80
CA TYR A 39 -2.71 -8.25 10.77
C TYR A 39 -3.12 -7.69 9.41
N GLU A 40 -4.07 -6.77 9.40
CA GLU A 40 -4.46 -6.05 8.20
C GLU A 40 -3.74 -4.71 8.13
N ARG A 41 -2.95 -4.52 7.07
CA ARG A 41 -2.32 -3.24 6.79
C ARG A 41 -3.11 -2.48 5.75
N VAL A 42 -3.59 -1.30 6.14
CA VAL A 42 -4.14 -0.32 5.20
C VAL A 42 -3.03 0.21 4.30
N ILE A 43 -3.24 0.16 2.99
CA ILE A 43 -2.27 0.64 1.99
C ILE A 43 -2.72 2.01 1.51
N THR A 44 -2.11 3.08 2.01
CA THR A 44 -2.47 4.46 1.62
C THR A 44 -1.62 5.02 0.48
N LYS A 45 -0.42 4.48 0.26
CA LYS A 45 0.52 4.93 -0.78
C LYS A 45 0.82 3.84 -1.82
N PRO A 46 -0.17 3.35 -2.58
CA PRO A 46 0.11 2.50 -3.72
C PRO A 46 0.97 3.25 -4.74
N VAL A 47 1.78 2.51 -5.50
CA VAL A 47 2.59 3.06 -6.58
C VAL A 47 1.70 3.26 -7.80
N ASN A 48 1.84 4.41 -8.46
CA ASN A 48 1.08 4.74 -9.65
C ASN A 48 1.15 3.63 -10.70
N ASN A 49 0.00 3.31 -11.29
CA ASN A 49 -0.16 2.30 -12.35
C ASN A 49 0.24 0.86 -11.96
N SER A 50 0.40 0.56 -10.67
CA SER A 50 0.73 -0.80 -10.21
C SER A 50 -0.49 -1.62 -9.78
N VAL A 51 -1.62 -0.97 -9.53
CA VAL A 51 -2.84 -1.62 -9.02
C VAL A 51 -3.57 -2.32 -10.16
N ILE A 52 -3.82 -3.62 -9.99
CA ILE A 52 -4.63 -4.45 -10.88
C ILE A 52 -5.74 -5.07 -10.03
N LEU A 53 -7.00 -4.89 -10.44
CA LEU A 53 -8.16 -5.42 -9.74
C LEU A 53 -8.76 -6.62 -10.48
N TYR A 54 -9.31 -7.55 -9.71
CA TYR A 54 -10.02 -8.72 -10.20
C TYR A 54 -11.35 -8.87 -9.46
N ILE A 55 -12.42 -9.11 -10.22
CA ILE A 55 -13.72 -9.50 -9.70
C ILE A 55 -13.91 -10.97 -10.08
N ASN A 56 -14.05 -11.87 -9.11
CA ASN A 56 -14.11 -13.32 -9.35
C ASN A 56 -12.98 -13.81 -10.30
N ASN A 57 -11.74 -13.37 -10.04
CA ASN A 57 -10.54 -13.67 -10.83
C ASN A 57 -10.53 -13.12 -12.27
N VAL A 58 -11.49 -12.25 -12.65
CA VAL A 58 -11.51 -11.56 -13.94
C VAL A 58 -11.03 -10.13 -13.78
N ARG A 59 -10.00 -9.75 -14.54
CA ARG A 59 -9.41 -8.41 -14.51
C ARG A 59 -10.47 -7.35 -14.82
N THR A 60 -10.53 -6.32 -13.98
CA THR A 60 -11.53 -5.25 -14.05
C THR A 60 -10.88 -3.87 -13.94
N MET A 61 -11.48 -2.88 -14.60
CA MET A 61 -11.07 -1.49 -14.54
C MET A 61 -11.59 -0.81 -13.26
N CYS A 62 -10.77 0.05 -12.67
CA CYS A 62 -11.14 0.88 -11.53
C CYS A 62 -10.43 2.24 -11.62
N ILE A 63 -10.92 3.20 -10.85
CA ILE A 63 -10.20 4.44 -10.56
C ILE A 63 -9.49 4.26 -9.22
N VAL A 64 -8.22 4.67 -9.13
CA VAL A 64 -7.41 4.53 -7.92
C VAL A 64 -7.05 5.92 -7.39
N ASP A 65 -7.35 6.17 -6.13
CA ASP A 65 -6.75 7.27 -5.38
C ASP A 65 -5.39 6.82 -4.86
N TYR A 66 -4.30 7.39 -5.40
CA TYR A 66 -2.94 7.02 -5.01
C TYR A 66 -2.44 7.73 -3.74
N ASN A 67 -3.23 8.63 -3.17
CA ASN A 67 -2.91 9.32 -1.92
C ASN A 67 -3.50 8.60 -0.70
N ASP A 68 -4.66 7.99 -0.87
CA ASP A 68 -5.40 7.30 0.20
C ASP A 68 -5.53 5.78 -0.05
N GLY A 69 -5.19 5.31 -1.25
CA GLY A 69 -5.25 3.90 -1.62
C GLY A 69 -6.66 3.35 -1.74
N ILE A 70 -7.61 4.19 -2.14
CA ILE A 70 -9.00 3.81 -2.36
C ILE A 70 -9.20 3.45 -3.83
N VAL A 71 -9.78 2.29 -4.09
CA VAL A 71 -10.21 1.87 -5.44
C VAL A 71 -11.71 2.06 -5.60
N THR A 72 -12.12 2.63 -6.73
CA THR A 72 -13.52 2.89 -7.07
C THR A 72 -13.91 2.11 -8.33
N LEU A 73 -14.90 1.24 -8.18
CA LEU A 73 -15.51 0.48 -9.27
C LEU A 73 -16.56 1.33 -10.02
N PRO A 74 -16.79 1.08 -11.32
CA PRO A 74 -17.82 1.78 -12.09
C PRO A 74 -19.25 1.46 -11.63
N SER A 75 -19.46 0.33 -10.94
CA SER A 75 -20.73 -0.10 -10.37
C SER A 75 -20.49 -0.73 -8.98
N PRO A 76 -21.52 -0.81 -8.12
CA PRO A 76 -21.43 -1.57 -6.88
C PRO A 76 -20.94 -3.00 -7.09
N LEU A 77 -20.15 -3.50 -6.14
CA LEU A 77 -19.72 -4.89 -6.14
C LEU A 77 -20.90 -5.77 -5.73
N GLY A 78 -21.26 -6.73 -6.58
CA GLY A 78 -22.40 -7.62 -6.34
C GLY A 78 -22.31 -8.34 -4.99
N GLN A 79 -23.48 -8.68 -4.44
CA GLN A 79 -23.57 -9.41 -3.17
C GLN A 79 -22.73 -10.69 -3.22
N ASP A 80 -21.94 -10.91 -2.17
CA ASP A 80 -21.05 -12.05 -1.96
C ASP A 80 -19.91 -12.24 -2.99
N VAL A 81 -19.75 -11.30 -3.93
CA VAL A 81 -18.67 -11.31 -4.92
C VAL A 81 -17.33 -10.94 -4.28
N ILE A 82 -16.27 -11.67 -4.62
CA ILE A 82 -14.93 -11.42 -4.07
C ILE A 82 -14.16 -10.46 -4.97
N LEU A 83 -13.57 -9.44 -4.34
CA LEU A 83 -12.67 -8.49 -4.97
C LEU A 83 -11.24 -8.76 -4.51
N THR A 84 -10.36 -9.07 -5.47
CA THR A 84 -8.93 -9.23 -5.22
C THR A 84 -8.10 -8.22 -6.00
N THR A 85 -6.86 -8.02 -5.57
CA THR A 85 -5.94 -7.07 -6.23
C THR A 85 -4.48 -7.48 -6.12
N ASP A 86 -3.72 -7.11 -7.15
CA ASP A 86 -2.27 -7.04 -7.13
C ASP A 86 -1.86 -5.58 -7.08
N PHE A 87 -0.83 -5.24 -6.30
CA PHE A 87 -0.28 -3.88 -6.27
C PHE A 87 1.15 -3.85 -5.74
N THR A 88 1.83 -2.73 -5.98
CA THR A 88 3.03 -2.36 -5.23
C THR A 88 2.75 -1.11 -4.39
N PHE A 89 3.37 -1.01 -3.22
CA PHE A 89 3.14 0.10 -2.31
C PHE A 89 4.44 0.62 -1.69
N ASP A 90 4.39 1.88 -1.29
CA ASP A 90 5.37 2.49 -0.41
C ASP A 90 4.71 2.73 0.96
N VAL A 91 5.52 2.93 1.99
CA VAL A 91 5.07 3.29 3.33
C VAL A 91 5.21 4.80 3.50
N ALA A 92 4.16 5.45 4.03
CA ALA A 92 4.25 6.83 4.44
C ALA A 92 5.12 6.91 5.70
N VAL A 93 6.28 7.54 5.59
CA VAL A 93 7.20 7.70 6.72
C VAL A 93 7.58 9.16 6.91
N ARG A 94 8.20 9.45 8.05
CA ARG A 94 8.98 10.66 8.30
C ARG A 94 10.30 10.27 8.94
N LEU A 95 11.24 11.22 8.97
CA LEU A 95 12.44 11.09 9.77
C LEU A 95 12.05 11.07 11.25
N SER A 96 12.70 10.22 12.05
CA SER A 96 12.44 10.13 13.48
C SER A 96 12.87 11.40 14.22
N ILE A 97 13.91 12.06 13.71
CA ILE A 97 14.55 13.26 14.26
C ILE A 97 14.69 14.35 13.18
N ASP A 98 14.88 15.59 13.63
CA ASP A 98 14.88 16.80 12.78
C ASP A 98 16.29 17.26 12.34
N SER A 99 17.36 16.65 12.86
CA SER A 99 18.74 16.98 12.52
C SER A 99 19.64 15.74 12.46
N PHE A 100 20.68 15.81 11.63
CA PHE A 100 21.62 14.70 11.43
C PHE A 100 23.05 15.22 11.41
N GLU A 101 23.95 14.45 12.01
CA GLU A 101 25.37 14.59 11.76
C GLU A 101 25.73 13.97 10.41
N TYR A 102 26.62 14.63 9.68
CA TYR A 102 27.11 14.16 8.40
C TYR A 102 28.64 14.12 8.39
N SER A 103 29.20 13.23 7.58
CA SER A 103 30.64 13.14 7.33
C SER A 103 30.95 13.58 5.91
N TYR A 104 32.07 14.27 5.73
CA TYR A 104 32.60 14.56 4.41
C TYR A 104 33.54 13.44 3.97
N CYS A 105 33.31 12.92 2.78
CA CYS A 105 34.13 11.87 2.19
C CYS A 105 35.24 12.49 1.33
N ASN A 106 36.38 11.78 1.21
CA ASN A 106 37.52 12.26 0.43
C ASN A 106 37.21 12.43 -1.08
N ASP A 107 36.18 11.76 -1.58
CA ASP A 107 35.68 11.89 -2.95
C ASP A 107 34.76 13.11 -3.16
N GLY A 108 34.55 13.90 -2.11
CA GLY A 108 33.71 15.07 -2.11
C GLY A 108 32.23 14.81 -1.81
N SER A 109 31.85 13.57 -1.54
CA SER A 109 30.49 13.20 -1.15
C SER A 109 30.20 13.50 0.33
N ILE A 110 28.91 13.52 0.68
CA ILE A 110 28.43 13.62 2.06
C ILE A 110 27.81 12.28 2.44
N ALA A 111 28.26 11.72 3.55
CA ALA A 111 27.70 10.50 4.12
C ALA A 111 26.85 10.83 5.36
N LEU A 112 25.67 10.21 5.40
CA LEU A 112 24.78 10.17 6.55
C LEU A 112 24.65 8.73 7.01
N TYR A 113 24.73 8.50 8.32
CA TYR A 113 24.67 7.17 8.90
C TYR A 113 23.45 7.05 9.83
N ASN A 114 22.96 5.83 10.01
CA ASN A 114 21.90 5.50 10.97
C ASN A 114 20.63 6.37 10.82
N ILE A 115 20.16 6.56 9.59
CA ILE A 115 18.92 7.29 9.33
C ILE A 115 17.73 6.44 9.76
N GLU A 116 17.07 6.87 10.83
CA GLU A 116 15.87 6.25 11.34
C GLU A 116 14.61 6.87 10.73
N LEU A 117 13.69 5.99 10.33
CA LEU A 117 12.40 6.35 9.76
C LEU A 117 11.29 5.82 10.65
N VAL A 118 10.26 6.63 10.85
CA VAL A 118 9.03 6.22 11.54
C VAL A 118 7.85 6.29 10.59
N GLU A 119 7.02 5.25 10.62
CA GLU A 119 5.78 5.22 9.86
C GLU A 119 4.78 6.24 10.39
N VAL A 120 4.04 6.86 9.47
CA VAL A 120 2.96 7.80 9.76
C VAL A 120 1.64 7.09 9.46
N ILE A 121 0.89 6.79 10.52
CA ILE A 121 -0.46 6.23 10.42
C ILE A 121 -1.42 7.40 10.21
N ILE A 122 -2.28 7.28 9.20
CA ILE A 122 -3.29 8.29 8.81
C ILE A 122 -4.67 7.66 8.99
#